data_AF-F9RKU6-F1
#
_entry.id   AF-F9RKU6-F1
#
_cell.length_a   1.000
_cell.length_b   1.000
_cell.length_c   1.000
_cell.angle_alpha   90.00
_cell.angle_beta   90.00
_cell.angle_gamma   90.00
#
_symmetry.space_group_name_H-M   'P 1'
#
loop_
_entity.id
_entity.type
_entity.pdbx_description
1 polymer ?
#
loop_
_entity_poly.entity_id
_entity_poly.type
_entity_poly.pdbx_seq_one_letter_code
_entity_poly.pdbx_strand_id
1 'polypeptide(L)'
;MWKHNTFGDIIEEEGDFVGYVAYALYKQQKVKWIYNYKDKTGDYPTPSQIETYFTSFHSTPECIDKYRDDAERMLNEYIDFSFSEELSAYQEAVKEDEIVKAVHKPFWTGVRENVVAGIVASLLTGLLSIGLWLHSEMKSAERRADLIDRIPVAEEMKEFLKDSK
;
A
#
# COMPACT_ATOMS: atom_id res chain seq x y z
N MET A 1 20.01 17.58 -55.09
CA MET A 1 18.73 17.69 -54.37
C MET A 1 18.37 16.29 -53.89
N TRP A 2 18.36 16.04 -52.58
CA TRP A 2 17.88 14.75 -52.05
C TRP A 2 16.43 14.57 -52.49
N LYS A 3 16.15 13.50 -53.23
CA LYS A 3 14.82 13.30 -53.85
C LYS A 3 13.72 12.96 -52.84
N HIS A 4 14.08 12.55 -51.62
CA HIS A 4 13.15 12.18 -50.58
C HIS A 4 13.85 12.22 -49.19
N ASN A 5 13.25 12.88 -48.20
CA ASN A 5 13.80 12.98 -46.83
C ASN A 5 12.88 12.34 -45.79
N THR A 6 12.50 11.07 -45.99
CA THR A 6 11.56 10.38 -45.08
C THR A 6 12.04 10.39 -43.63
N PHE A 7 13.35 10.44 -43.41
CA PHE A 7 13.92 10.54 -42.08
C PHE A 7 13.53 11.86 -41.41
N GLY A 8 13.77 13.01 -42.07
CA GLY A 8 13.37 14.30 -41.52
C GLY A 8 11.86 14.57 -41.58
N ASP A 9 11.12 13.82 -42.40
CA ASP A 9 9.66 13.91 -42.41
C ASP A 9 9.02 13.13 -41.23
N ILE A 10 9.69 12.07 -40.74
CA ILE A 10 9.20 11.25 -39.61
C ILE A 10 9.71 11.77 -38.25
N ILE A 11 10.93 12.30 -38.20
CA ILE A 11 11.59 12.75 -36.96
C ILE A 11 11.52 14.27 -36.92
N GLU A 12 10.72 14.78 -35.99
CA GLU A 12 10.39 16.21 -35.91
C GLU A 12 11.48 17.01 -35.21
N GLU A 13 12.14 16.42 -34.21
CA GLU A 13 13.15 17.08 -33.39
C GLU A 13 14.23 16.14 -32.84
N GLU A 14 15.28 16.73 -32.25
CA GLU A 14 16.33 15.97 -31.58
C GLU A 14 15.77 15.33 -30.30
N GLY A 15 15.88 14.00 -30.20
CA GLY A 15 15.31 13.26 -29.08
C GLY A 15 13.87 12.77 -29.29
N ASP A 16 13.29 12.95 -30.49
CA ASP A 16 11.98 12.41 -30.84
C ASP A 16 12.00 10.87 -30.89
N PHE A 17 11.79 10.25 -29.72
CA PHE A 17 11.81 8.80 -29.57
C PHE A 17 10.68 8.10 -30.32
N VAL A 18 9.50 8.73 -30.36
CA VAL A 18 8.36 8.25 -31.16
C VAL A 18 8.76 8.24 -32.64
N GLY A 19 9.36 9.32 -33.13
CA GLY A 19 9.89 9.43 -34.48
C GLY A 19 10.97 8.38 -34.80
N TYR A 20 11.89 8.10 -33.88
CA TYR A 20 12.90 7.05 -34.09
C TYR A 20 12.27 5.66 -34.19
N VAL A 21 11.28 5.35 -33.35
CA VAL A 21 10.55 4.07 -33.42
C VAL A 21 9.71 4.00 -34.70
N ALA A 22 9.00 5.07 -35.06
CA ALA A 22 8.24 5.18 -36.30
C ALA A 22 9.13 4.97 -37.54
N TYR A 23 10.35 5.52 -37.53
CA TYR A 23 11.32 5.30 -38.61
C TYR A 23 11.77 3.83 -38.70
N ALA A 24 11.94 3.16 -37.55
CA ALA A 24 12.23 1.73 -37.52
C ALA A 24 11.07 0.91 -38.10
N LEU A 25 9.82 1.26 -37.79
CA LEU A 25 8.63 0.64 -38.37
C LEU A 25 8.56 0.82 -39.89
N TYR A 26 8.82 2.03 -40.38
CA TYR A 26 8.93 2.32 -41.82
C TYR A 26 9.97 1.42 -42.49
N LYS A 27 11.17 1.30 -41.91
CA LYS A 27 12.24 0.43 -42.45
C LYS A 27 11.86 -1.04 -42.40
N GLN A 28 11.19 -1.48 -41.35
CA GLN A 28 10.69 -2.84 -41.24
C GLN A 28 9.67 -3.14 -42.34
N GLN A 29 8.74 -2.22 -42.62
CA GLN A 29 7.78 -2.34 -43.71
C GLN A 29 8.46 -2.41 -45.07
N LYS A 30 9.52 -1.63 -45.28
CA LYS A 30 10.36 -1.70 -46.48
C LYS A 30 10.99 -3.07 -46.67
N VAL A 31 11.58 -3.63 -45.63
CA VAL A 31 12.18 -4.97 -45.68
C VAL A 31 11.11 -6.04 -45.96
N LYS A 32 9.96 -5.99 -45.26
CA LYS A 32 8.83 -6.92 -45.48
C LYS A 32 8.34 -6.87 -46.93
N TRP A 33 8.22 -5.68 -47.50
CA TRP A 33 7.80 -5.52 -48.89
C TRP A 33 8.81 -6.11 -49.87
N ILE A 34 10.11 -5.90 -49.66
CA ILE A 34 11.18 -6.46 -50.51
C ILE A 34 11.11 -8.00 -50.53
N TYR A 35 10.93 -8.64 -49.36
CA TYR A 35 10.79 -10.09 -49.30
C TYR A 35 9.50 -10.58 -49.96
N ASN A 36 8.36 -9.94 -49.69
CA ASN A 36 7.10 -10.27 -50.36
C ASN A 36 7.16 -10.11 -51.88
N TYR A 37 7.92 -9.13 -52.39
CA TYR A 37 8.14 -8.96 -53.82
C TYR A 37 8.94 -10.12 -54.41
N LYS A 38 10.03 -10.52 -53.73
CA LYS A 38 10.84 -11.67 -54.12
C LYS A 38 10.03 -12.96 -54.16
N ASP A 39 9.24 -13.21 -53.12
CA ASP A 39 8.43 -14.43 -53.03
C ASP A 39 7.39 -14.53 -54.16
N LYS A 40 6.89 -13.38 -54.65
CA LYS A 40 5.90 -13.33 -55.73
C LYS A 40 6.49 -13.36 -57.14
N THR A 41 7.66 -12.78 -57.33
CA THR A 41 8.26 -12.58 -58.67
C THR A 41 9.43 -13.50 -58.97
N GLY A 42 10.02 -14.11 -57.93
CA GLY A 42 11.24 -14.92 -58.01
C GLY A 42 12.52 -14.12 -57.79
N ASP A 43 12.50 -12.79 -57.95
CA ASP A 43 13.67 -11.92 -57.92
C ASP A 43 13.50 -10.74 -56.94
N TYR A 44 14.62 -10.21 -56.44
CA TYR A 44 14.57 -8.99 -55.63
C TYR A 44 14.16 -7.77 -56.47
N PRO A 45 13.39 -6.83 -55.90
CA PRO A 45 13.02 -5.61 -56.61
C PRO A 45 14.25 -4.75 -56.89
N THR A 46 14.26 -4.13 -58.06
CA THR A 46 15.29 -3.16 -58.44
C THR A 46 15.21 -1.90 -57.57
N PRO A 47 16.32 -1.13 -57.44
CA PRO A 47 16.31 0.13 -56.71
C PRO A 47 15.22 1.11 -57.17
N SER A 48 14.94 1.15 -58.47
CA SER A 48 13.89 2.01 -59.05
C SER A 48 12.47 1.58 -58.64
N GLN A 49 12.22 0.27 -58.58
CA GLN A 49 10.93 -0.27 -58.10
C GLN A 49 10.72 0.00 -56.61
N ILE A 50 11.79 -0.15 -55.81
CA ILE A 50 11.78 0.21 -54.39
C ILE A 50 11.49 1.70 -54.22
N GLU A 51 12.21 2.57 -54.95
CA GLU A 51 12.00 4.02 -54.88
C GLU A 51 10.56 4.35 -55.26
N THR A 52 10.09 3.91 -56.43
CA THR A 52 8.73 4.17 -56.92
C THR A 52 7.68 3.80 -55.88
N TYR A 53 7.76 2.62 -55.28
CA TYR A 53 6.77 2.17 -54.30
C TYR A 53 6.80 2.98 -53.00
N PHE A 54 7.99 3.32 -52.50
CA PHE A 54 8.13 4.02 -51.22
C PHE A 54 8.00 5.54 -51.32
N THR A 55 8.37 6.17 -52.43
CA THR A 55 8.20 7.61 -52.64
C THR A 55 6.80 8.00 -53.06
N SER A 56 6.01 7.09 -53.64
CA SER A 56 4.65 7.41 -54.11
C SER A 56 3.56 7.16 -53.07
N PHE A 57 3.69 6.12 -52.26
CA PHE A 57 2.60 5.68 -51.37
C PHE A 57 3.00 5.68 -49.89
N HIS A 58 4.17 5.14 -49.55
CA HIS A 58 4.57 4.92 -48.15
C HIS A 58 5.31 6.10 -47.52
N SER A 59 5.38 7.21 -48.23
CA SER A 59 5.94 8.47 -47.73
C SER A 59 4.95 9.63 -47.88
N THR A 60 3.66 9.35 -48.05
CA THR A 60 2.64 10.38 -47.92
C THR A 60 2.50 10.79 -46.44
N PRO A 61 2.01 12.01 -46.15
CA PRO A 61 1.78 12.45 -44.78
C PRO A 61 0.92 11.46 -43.97
N GLU A 62 -0.12 10.89 -44.58
CA GLU A 62 -1.02 9.96 -43.89
C GLU A 62 -0.33 8.65 -43.50
N CYS A 63 0.64 8.18 -44.31
CA CYS A 63 1.43 7.01 -43.95
C CYS A 63 2.45 7.34 -42.86
N ILE A 64 3.02 8.55 -42.87
CA ILE A 64 3.94 9.03 -41.83
C ILE A 64 3.20 9.11 -40.49
N ASP A 65 2.03 9.76 -40.48
CA ASP A 65 1.17 9.86 -39.30
C ASP A 65 0.83 8.46 -38.76
N LYS A 66 0.47 7.53 -39.64
CA LYS A 66 0.21 6.14 -39.26
C LYS A 66 1.41 5.48 -38.57
N TYR A 67 2.64 5.67 -39.06
CA TYR A 67 3.82 5.10 -38.41
C TYR A 67 4.07 5.73 -37.04
N ARG A 68 3.78 7.03 -36.87
CA ARG A 68 3.87 7.72 -35.58
C ARG A 68 2.82 7.20 -34.61
N ASP A 69 1.56 7.08 -35.03
CA ASP A 69 0.46 6.50 -34.24
C ASP A 69 0.78 5.07 -33.79
N ASP A 70 1.29 4.24 -34.70
CA ASP A 70 1.66 2.85 -34.40
C ASP A 70 2.85 2.80 -33.41
N ALA A 71 3.82 3.69 -33.54
CA ALA A 71 4.95 3.80 -32.61
C ALA A 71 4.50 4.27 -31.22
N GLU A 72 3.66 5.30 -31.14
CA GLU A 72 3.12 5.82 -29.90
C GLU A 72 2.33 4.73 -29.15
N ARG A 73 1.45 4.02 -29.86
CA ARG A 73 0.69 2.89 -29.29
C ARG A 73 1.63 1.82 -28.73
N MET A 74 2.63 1.39 -29.50
CA MET A 74 3.58 0.35 -29.05
C MET A 74 4.38 0.79 -27.82
N LEU A 75 4.78 2.05 -27.76
CA LEU A 75 5.53 2.60 -26.62
C LEU A 75 4.66 2.68 -25.37
N ASN A 76 3.41 3.16 -25.50
CA ASN A 76 2.47 3.21 -24.39
C ASN A 76 2.16 1.80 -23.86
N GLU A 77 1.90 0.83 -24.75
CA GLU A 77 1.69 -0.57 -24.35
C GLU A 77 2.91 -1.15 -23.60
N TYR A 78 4.13 -0.82 -24.05
CA TYR A 78 5.35 -1.29 -23.39
C TYR A 78 5.55 -0.64 -22.01
N ILE A 79 5.26 0.65 -21.87
CA ILE A 79 5.31 1.36 -20.59
C ILE A 79 4.27 0.76 -19.64
N ASP A 80 3.03 0.62 -20.07
CA ASP A 80 1.96 0.04 -19.26
C ASP A 80 2.33 -1.38 -18.80
N PHE A 81 2.85 -2.21 -19.70
CA PHE A 81 3.31 -3.54 -19.35
C PHE A 81 4.45 -3.50 -18.31
N SER A 82 5.45 -2.64 -18.53
CA SER A 82 6.65 -2.58 -17.68
C SER A 82 6.37 -2.02 -16.28
N PHE A 83 5.39 -1.13 -16.14
CA PHE A 83 5.10 -0.45 -14.89
C PHE A 83 3.80 -0.90 -14.20
N SER A 84 2.97 -1.74 -14.84
CA SER A 84 1.68 -2.17 -14.26
C SER A 84 1.83 -2.85 -12.89
N GLU A 85 2.76 -3.79 -12.76
CA GLU A 85 2.99 -4.51 -11.50
C GLU A 85 3.59 -3.58 -10.44
N GLU A 86 4.60 -2.78 -10.78
CA GLU A 86 5.25 -1.87 -9.86
C GLU A 86 4.30 -0.77 -9.35
N LEU A 87 3.47 -0.22 -10.23
CA LEU A 87 2.46 0.78 -9.86
C LEU A 87 1.42 0.19 -8.89
N SER A 88 1.00 -1.05 -9.12
CA SER A 88 0.05 -1.73 -8.21
C SER A 88 0.67 -1.96 -6.83
N ALA A 89 1.94 -2.39 -6.77
CA ALA A 89 2.67 -2.60 -5.53
C ALA A 89 2.88 -1.29 -4.76
N TYR A 90 3.22 -0.20 -5.47
CA TYR A 90 3.32 1.13 -4.85
C TYR A 90 1.99 1.62 -4.27
N GLN A 91 0.89 1.43 -4.99
CA GLN A 91 -0.44 1.82 -4.50
C GLN A 91 -0.84 1.03 -3.25
N GLU A 92 -0.51 -0.26 -3.21
CA GLU A 92 -0.77 -1.11 -2.03
C GLU A 92 0.08 -0.67 -0.84
N ALA A 93 1.37 -0.41 -1.06
CA ALA A 93 2.27 0.09 -0.01
C ALA A 93 1.79 1.43 0.57
N VAL A 94 1.36 2.39 -0.26
CA VAL A 94 0.83 3.68 0.22
C VAL A 94 -0.44 3.50 1.03
N LYS A 95 -1.37 2.65 0.58
CA LYS A 95 -2.60 2.34 1.33
C LYS A 95 -2.29 1.70 2.68
N GLU A 96 -1.37 0.74 2.71
CA GLU A 96 -0.94 0.10 3.95
C GLU A 96 -0.34 1.14 4.91
N ASP A 97 0.50 2.05 4.40
CA ASP A 97 1.14 3.10 5.20
C ASP A 97 0.14 4.10 5.80
N GLU A 98 -0.90 4.48 5.05
CA GLU A 98 -2.00 5.32 5.53
C GLU A 98 -2.87 4.59 6.58
N ILE A 99 -3.17 3.31 6.35
CA ILE A 99 -3.92 2.48 7.30
C ILE A 99 -3.13 2.31 8.60
N VAL A 100 -1.83 2.01 8.50
CA VAL A 100 -0.94 1.89 9.66
C VAL A 100 -0.92 3.19 10.45
N LYS A 101 -0.77 4.35 9.80
CA LYS A 101 -0.81 5.66 10.48
C LYS A 101 -2.16 5.96 11.14
N ALA A 102 -3.27 5.55 10.54
CA ALA A 102 -4.60 5.78 11.09
C ALA A 102 -4.91 4.91 12.32
N VAL A 103 -4.39 3.68 12.37
CA VAL A 103 -4.66 2.71 13.44
C VAL A 103 -3.63 2.77 14.57
N HIS A 104 -2.39 3.19 14.28
CA HIS A 104 -1.33 3.22 15.28
C HIS A 104 -1.54 4.40 16.25
N LYS A 105 -2.21 4.13 17.38
CA LYS A 105 -2.19 5.06 18.52
C LYS A 105 -0.72 5.29 18.94
N PRO A 106 -0.31 6.54 19.24
CA PRO A 106 1.02 6.81 19.75
C PRO A 106 1.29 5.97 21.01
N PHE A 107 2.47 5.34 21.09
CA PHE A 107 2.87 4.50 22.22
C PHE A 107 2.56 5.15 23.58
N TRP A 108 2.86 6.45 23.70
CA TRP A 108 2.62 7.25 24.91
C TRP A 108 1.14 7.43 25.28
N THR A 109 0.23 7.41 24.31
CA THR A 109 -1.22 7.46 24.55
C THR A 109 -1.68 6.18 25.21
N GLY A 110 -1.24 5.02 24.69
CA GLY A 110 -1.56 3.72 25.28
C GLY A 110 -0.97 3.53 26.67
N VAL A 111 0.28 3.99 26.89
CA VAL A 111 0.91 3.94 28.22
C VAL A 111 0.11 4.76 29.24
N ARG A 112 -0.32 5.97 28.90
CA ARG A 112 -1.11 6.82 29.82
C ARG A 112 -2.47 6.22 30.14
N GLU A 113 -3.18 5.68 29.13
CA GLU A 113 -4.47 5.02 29.32
C GLU A 113 -4.35 3.87 30.34
N ASN A 114 -3.31 3.03 30.23
CA ASN A 114 -3.09 1.91 31.13
C ASN A 114 -2.67 2.32 32.55
N VAL A 115 -1.81 3.34 32.68
CA VAL A 115 -1.40 3.86 34.00
C VAL A 115 -2.61 4.40 34.77
N VAL A 116 -3.47 5.18 34.11
CA VAL A 116 -4.70 5.71 34.73
C VAL A 116 -5.64 4.58 35.12
N ALA A 117 -5.87 3.62 34.22
CA ALA A 117 -6.71 2.46 34.52
C ALA A 117 -6.18 1.66 35.71
N GLY A 118 -4.86 1.46 35.81
CA GLY A 118 -4.21 0.78 36.92
C GLY A 118 -4.39 1.52 38.25
N ILE A 119 -4.23 2.84 38.27
CA ILE A 119 -4.47 3.67 39.46
C ILE A 119 -5.93 3.53 39.90
N VAL A 120 -6.89 3.69 38.98
CA VAL A 120 -8.32 3.59 39.30
C VAL A 120 -8.66 2.21 39.85
N ALA A 121 -8.19 1.14 39.21
CA ALA A 121 -8.42 -0.23 39.68
C ALA A 121 -7.83 -0.45 41.08
N SER A 122 -6.60 0.00 41.32
CA SER A 122 -5.95 -0.15 42.63
C SER A 122 -6.70 0.57 43.76
N LEU A 123 -7.23 1.78 43.48
CA LEU A 123 -8.05 2.53 44.44
C LEU A 123 -9.36 1.81 44.74
N LEU A 124 -10.05 1.32 43.72
CA LEU A 124 -11.29 0.56 43.89
C LEU A 124 -11.05 -0.72 44.71
N THR A 125 -10.02 -1.49 44.38
CA THR A 125 -9.66 -2.71 45.11
C THR A 125 -9.24 -2.42 46.55
N GLY A 126 -8.48 -1.34 46.77
CA GLY A 126 -8.07 -0.92 48.12
C GLY A 126 -9.26 -0.55 48.99
N LEU A 127 -10.19 0.27 48.47
CA LEU A 127 -11.40 0.67 49.19
C LEU A 127 -12.30 -0.53 49.51
N LEU A 128 -12.49 -1.44 48.56
CA LEU A 128 -13.24 -2.67 48.78
C LEU A 128 -12.59 -3.54 49.86
N SER A 129 -11.25 -3.70 49.82
CA SER A 129 -10.52 -4.50 50.79
C SER A 129 -10.64 -3.92 52.20
N ILE A 130 -10.49 -2.59 52.35
CA ILE A 130 -10.68 -1.90 53.64
C ILE A 130 -12.12 -2.07 54.12
N GLY A 131 -13.11 -1.92 53.25
CA GLY A 131 -14.52 -2.09 53.61
C GLY A 131 -14.85 -3.51 54.09
N LEU A 132 -14.34 -4.53 53.39
CA LEU A 132 -14.50 -5.93 53.79
C LEU A 132 -13.79 -6.24 55.11
N TRP A 133 -12.57 -5.70 55.30
CA TRP A 133 -11.82 -5.87 56.54
C TRP A 133 -12.55 -5.24 57.74
N LEU A 134 -13.03 -4.00 57.60
CA LEU A 134 -13.81 -3.32 58.65
C LEU A 134 -15.11 -4.07 58.98
N HIS A 135 -15.85 -4.53 57.97
CA HIS A 135 -17.06 -5.31 58.18
C HIS A 135 -16.77 -6.65 58.89
N SER A 136 -15.69 -7.32 58.50
CA SER A 136 -15.22 -8.55 59.14
C SER A 136 -14.86 -8.32 60.61
N GLU A 137 -14.10 -7.26 60.90
CA GLU A 137 -13.66 -6.91 62.25
C GLU A 137 -14.85 -6.58 63.15
N MET A 138 -15.79 -5.76 62.68
CA MET A 138 -17.03 -5.45 63.43
C MET A 138 -17.84 -6.70 63.77
N LYS A 139 -18.05 -7.58 62.79
CA LYS A 139 -18.78 -8.84 63.00
C LYS A 139 -18.04 -9.78 63.94
N SER A 140 -16.70 -9.77 63.91
CA SER A 140 -15.88 -10.55 64.83
C SER A 140 -15.94 -9.99 66.26
N ALA A 141 -15.98 -8.66 66.42
CA ALA A 141 -16.12 -7.99 67.71
C ALA A 141 -17.51 -8.25 68.33
N GLU A 142 -18.59 -8.15 67.54
CA GLU A 142 -19.94 -8.52 67.97
C GLU A 142 -20.02 -9.99 68.40
N ARG A 143 -19.43 -10.91 67.62
CA ARG A 143 -19.41 -12.33 67.95
C ARG A 143 -18.62 -12.61 69.23
N ARG A 144 -17.48 -11.93 69.44
CA ARG A 144 -16.70 -12.04 70.69
C ARG A 144 -17.50 -11.54 71.89
N ALA A 145 -18.22 -10.43 71.75
CA ALA A 145 -19.06 -9.89 72.80
C ALA A 145 -20.22 -10.85 73.18
N ASP A 146 -20.92 -11.43 72.20
CA ASP A 146 -21.97 -12.43 72.42
C ASP A 146 -21.43 -13.72 73.05
N LEU A 147 -20.22 -14.16 72.67
CA LEU A 147 -19.59 -15.32 73.28
C LEU A 147 -19.28 -15.09 74.75
N ILE A 148 -18.66 -13.95 75.13
CA ILE A 148 -18.34 -13.63 76.52
C ILE A 148 -19.61 -13.58 77.39
N ASP A 149 -20.72 -13.06 76.85
CA ASP A 149 -21.98 -12.95 77.58
C ASP A 149 -22.59 -14.33 77.92
N ARG A 150 -22.44 -15.29 77.00
CA ARG A 150 -22.99 -16.66 77.12
C ARG A 150 -22.11 -17.61 77.95
N ILE A 151 -20.91 -17.21 78.37
CA ILE A 151 -20.06 -18.07 79.22
C ILE A 151 -20.67 -18.14 80.63
N PRO A 152 -20.89 -19.35 81.20
CA PRO A 152 -21.45 -19.51 82.54
C PRO A 152 -20.37 -19.33 83.61
N VAL A 153 -19.76 -18.14 83.67
CA VAL A 153 -18.74 -17.75 84.66
C VAL A 153 -19.23 -16.49 85.38
N ALA A 154 -18.74 -16.26 86.61
CA ALA A 154 -19.08 -15.11 87.44
C ALA A 154 -18.90 -13.76 86.69
N GLU A 155 -19.77 -12.78 86.97
CA GLU A 155 -19.77 -11.48 86.27
C GLU A 155 -18.44 -10.72 86.40
N GLU A 156 -17.76 -10.82 87.54
CA GLU A 156 -16.43 -10.23 87.75
C GLU A 156 -15.39 -10.74 86.75
N MET A 157 -15.49 -12.02 86.35
CA MET A 157 -14.60 -12.61 85.34
C MET A 157 -15.00 -12.18 83.92
N LYS A 158 -16.28 -11.89 83.65
CA LYS A 158 -16.72 -11.36 82.36
C LYS A 158 -16.24 -9.92 82.15
N GLU A 159 -16.24 -9.09 83.20
CA GLU A 159 -15.67 -7.74 83.16
C GLU A 159 -14.17 -7.77 82.87
N PHE A 160 -13.41 -8.65 83.53
CA PHE A 160 -11.98 -8.82 83.27
C PHE A 160 -11.67 -9.25 81.82
N LEU A 161 -12.48 -10.15 81.25
CA LEU A 161 -12.30 -10.61 79.86
C LEU A 161 -12.66 -9.54 78.81
N LYS A 162 -13.53 -8.58 79.13
CA LYS A 162 -13.88 -7.45 78.25
C LYS A 162 -12.79 -6.36 78.25
N ASP A 163 -12.08 -6.20 79.36
CA ASP A 163 -11.06 -5.15 79.55
C ASP A 163 -9.66 -5.58 79.05
N SER A 164 -9.41 -6.90 78.97
CA SER A 164 -8.21 -7.48 78.34
C SER A 164 -8.30 -7.43 76.81
N LYS A 165 -8.22 -6.24 76.23
CA LYS A 165 -8.17 -6.02 74.77
C LYS A 165 -6.74 -6.09 74.23
#